data_AF-A0A528A831-F1
#
_entry.id   AF-A0A528A831-F1
#
_cell.length_a   1.000
_cell.length_b   1.000
_cell.length_c   1.000
_cell.angle_alpha   90.00
_cell.angle_beta   90.00
_cell.angle_gamma   90.00
#
_symmetry.space_group_name_H-M   'P 1'
#
loop_
_entity.id
_entity.type
_entity.pdbx_description
1 polymer ?
#
loop_
_entity_poly.entity_id
_entity_poly.type
_entity_poly.pdbx_seq_one_letter_code
_entity_poly.pdbx_strand_id
1 'polypeptide(L)'
;VLDSGVTIGALAAVNPTGSVTIAQTRHFWAAPFEIGDEFGGLGYPSPMPEDAKKILLKFRDMQVGGNTTIAVIATDAVLTKAAAKRLAISAHDGFVRAIWPTHTPADGDLVFALATGRSGIELAPNDAIDLYAAAGATMSRAISRGVFAATPAEGDLFPVWSSR
;
A
#
# COMPACT_ATOMS: atom_id res chain seq x y z
N VAL A 1 5.16 -10.46 -11.63
CA VAL A 1 5.20 -11.92 -11.77
C VAL A 1 6.28 -12.42 -10.85
N LEU A 2 6.04 -13.49 -10.09
CA LEU A 2 7.01 -14.11 -9.19
C LEU A 2 7.81 -15.19 -9.94
N ASP A 3 8.90 -15.66 -9.34
CA ASP A 3 9.75 -16.71 -9.93
C ASP A 3 8.99 -18.03 -10.11
N SER A 4 7.97 -18.28 -9.29
CA SER A 4 7.02 -19.40 -9.46
C SER A 4 6.12 -19.28 -10.68
N GLY A 5 6.16 -18.17 -11.42
CA GLY A 5 5.34 -17.90 -12.60
C GLY A 5 3.97 -17.30 -12.31
N VAL A 6 3.55 -17.23 -11.04
CA VAL A 6 2.26 -16.62 -10.66
C VAL A 6 2.34 -15.09 -10.67
N THR A 7 1.21 -14.47 -10.95
CA THR A 7 1.05 -13.02 -10.90
C THR A 7 0.34 -12.61 -9.62
N ILE A 8 0.77 -11.50 -9.03
CA ILE A 8 0.08 -10.82 -7.93
C ILE A 8 -0.09 -9.34 -8.29
N GLY A 9 -1.24 -8.78 -7.96
CA GLY A 9 -1.57 -7.37 -8.19
C GLY A 9 -2.46 -6.83 -7.08
N ALA A 10 -2.38 -5.53 -6.84
CA ALA A 10 -3.20 -4.85 -5.84
C ALA A 10 -3.88 -3.60 -6.44
N LEU A 11 -5.04 -3.27 -5.90
CA LEU A 11 -5.76 -2.02 -6.13
C LEU A 11 -6.14 -1.45 -4.77
N ALA A 12 -5.92 -0.15 -4.55
CA ALA A 12 -6.24 0.51 -3.29
C ALA A 12 -6.94 1.85 -3.54
N ALA A 13 -8.04 2.08 -2.82
CA ALA A 13 -8.63 3.40 -2.64
C ALA A 13 -8.01 4.02 -1.38
N VAL A 14 -7.13 5.00 -1.57
CA VAL A 14 -6.19 5.47 -0.54
C VAL A 14 -6.75 6.68 0.20
N ASN A 15 -7.37 6.45 1.37
CA ASN A 15 -7.74 7.52 2.29
C ASN A 15 -7.30 7.21 3.73
N PRO A 16 -5.99 7.07 3.98
CA PRO A 16 -5.48 6.77 5.31
C PRO A 16 -5.54 8.01 6.21
N THR A 17 -5.60 7.76 7.51
CA THR A 17 -5.38 8.81 8.52
C THR A 17 -3.95 9.32 8.54
N GLY A 18 -2.98 8.41 8.46
CA GLY A 18 -1.56 8.74 8.50
C GLY A 18 -1.02 9.26 7.18
N SER A 19 0.28 9.51 7.16
CA SER A 19 0.99 10.00 5.99
C SER A 19 1.55 8.88 5.13
N VAL A 20 1.40 9.02 3.82
CA VAL A 20 2.01 8.12 2.83
C VAL A 20 3.44 8.57 2.46
N THR A 21 3.75 9.84 2.72
CA THR A 21 5.07 10.43 2.55
C THR A 21 5.79 10.61 3.89
N ILE A 22 7.11 10.73 3.82
CA ILE A 22 7.99 10.95 4.97
C ILE A 22 8.01 12.45 5.29
N ALA A 23 7.54 12.81 6.48
CA ALA A 23 7.39 14.20 6.92
C ALA A 23 6.65 15.05 5.86
N GLN A 24 7.13 16.27 5.60
CA GLN A 24 6.61 17.14 4.53
C GLN A 24 7.31 16.95 3.18
N THR A 25 8.11 15.89 3.02
CA THR A 25 8.85 15.64 1.79
C THR A 25 7.99 14.93 0.73
N ARG A 26 8.54 14.77 -0.48
CA ARG A 26 7.96 13.96 -1.56
C ARG A 26 8.32 12.48 -1.50
N HIS A 27 9.15 12.06 -0.55
CA HIS A 27 9.61 10.67 -0.47
C HIS A 27 8.54 9.78 0.17
N PHE A 28 8.26 8.63 -0.43
CA PHE A 28 7.28 7.66 0.06
C PHE A 28 7.89 6.71 1.09
N TRP A 29 7.09 6.26 2.06
CA TRP A 29 7.50 5.16 2.96
C TRP A 29 7.75 3.86 2.20
N ALA A 30 7.03 3.64 1.09
CA ALA A 30 7.16 2.43 0.28
C ALA A 30 8.39 2.42 -0.65
N ALA A 31 9.30 3.40 -0.57
CA ALA A 31 10.42 3.55 -1.49
C ALA A 31 11.24 2.26 -1.76
N PRO A 32 11.53 1.38 -0.77
CA PRO A 32 12.28 0.14 -1.04
C PRO A 32 11.57 -0.87 -1.93
N PHE A 33 10.26 -0.70 -2.14
CA PHE A 33 9.43 -1.61 -2.94
C PHE A 33 9.12 -1.03 -4.33
N GLU A 34 9.61 0.17 -4.66
CA GLU A 34 9.39 0.77 -5.97
C GLU A 34 9.99 -0.08 -7.09
N ILE A 35 9.23 -0.31 -8.16
CA ILE A 35 9.74 -0.92 -9.39
C ILE A 35 9.91 0.16 -10.45
N GLY A 36 11.17 0.42 -10.82
CA GLY A 36 11.50 1.49 -11.75
C GLY A 36 11.21 2.86 -11.14
N ASP A 37 10.37 3.64 -11.79
CA ASP A 37 9.97 5.00 -11.42
C ASP A 37 8.45 5.14 -11.24
N GLU A 38 7.76 4.03 -10.96
CA GLU A 38 6.29 3.94 -11.00
C GLU A 38 5.55 4.84 -9.99
N PHE A 39 6.25 5.38 -8.98
CA PHE A 39 5.78 6.45 -8.10
C PHE A 39 6.87 7.51 -7.81
N GLY A 40 7.73 7.77 -8.79
CA GLY A 40 8.63 8.92 -8.83
C GLY A 40 10.13 8.64 -8.63
N GLY A 41 10.53 7.43 -8.26
CA GLY A 41 11.94 6.99 -8.22
C GLY A 41 12.82 7.77 -7.24
N LEU A 42 12.25 8.36 -6.19
CA LEU A 42 12.97 9.29 -5.31
C LEU A 42 13.80 8.59 -4.22
N GLY A 43 13.57 7.30 -3.97
CA GLY A 43 14.16 6.61 -2.82
C GLY A 43 13.76 7.24 -1.48
N TYR A 44 14.55 6.97 -0.44
CA TYR A 44 14.41 7.67 0.85
C TYR A 44 15.13 9.01 0.85
N PRO A 45 14.65 9.99 1.66
CA PRO A 45 15.34 11.25 1.80
C PRO A 45 16.71 11.02 2.44
N SER A 46 17.71 11.74 1.95
CA SER A 46 19.07 11.74 2.50
C SER A 46 19.56 13.18 2.66
N PRO A 47 19.77 13.67 3.90
CA PRO A 47 19.54 12.95 5.17
C PRO A 47 18.06 12.70 5.45
N MET A 48 17.77 11.73 6.33
CA MET A 48 16.42 11.51 6.84
C MET A 48 15.97 12.72 7.68
N PRO A 49 14.78 13.31 7.44
CA PRO A 49 14.28 14.43 8.24
C PRO A 49 14.19 14.08 9.73
N GLU A 50 14.57 15.01 10.61
CA GLU A 50 14.49 14.80 12.07
C GLU A 50 13.06 14.52 12.54
N ASP A 51 12.08 15.09 11.86
CA ASP A 51 10.66 14.95 12.15
C ASP A 51 9.99 13.76 11.43
N ALA A 52 10.75 12.88 10.76
CA ALA A 52 10.20 11.70 10.06
C ALA A 52 9.36 10.79 10.96
N LYS A 53 9.66 10.77 12.27
CA LYS A 53 8.94 9.96 13.27
C LYS A 53 7.71 10.65 13.86
N LYS A 54 7.52 11.94 13.57
CA LYS A 54 6.37 12.71 14.07
C LYS A 54 5.08 12.11 13.54
N ILE A 55 4.11 11.91 14.43
CA ILE A 55 2.78 11.43 14.06
C ILE A 55 2.01 12.57 13.41
N LEU A 56 1.75 12.45 12.11
CA LEU A 56 0.92 13.35 11.32
C LEU A 56 -0.42 12.67 11.03
N LEU A 57 -1.55 13.34 11.33
CA LEU A 57 -2.89 12.78 11.19
C LEU A 57 -3.82 13.80 10.54
N LYS A 58 -4.50 13.42 9.45
CA LYS A 58 -5.42 14.32 8.71
C LYS A 58 -6.48 15.01 9.59
N PHE A 59 -7.04 14.29 10.57
CA PHE A 59 -8.12 14.84 11.41
C PHE A 59 -7.63 15.84 12.47
N ARG A 60 -6.36 15.77 12.90
CA ARG A 60 -5.78 16.79 13.78
C ARG A 60 -5.59 18.12 13.05
N ASP A 61 -5.37 18.02 11.74
CA ASP A 61 -5.12 19.17 10.89
C ASP A 61 -6.44 19.84 10.43
N MET A 62 -7.56 19.10 10.31
CA MET A 62 -8.81 19.66 9.73
C MET A 62 -10.17 19.15 10.28
N GLN A 63 -10.24 18.39 11.38
CA GLN A 63 -11.50 17.83 11.93
C GLN A 63 -12.37 17.04 10.92
N VAL A 64 -11.75 16.43 9.90
CA VAL A 64 -12.44 15.54 8.97
C VAL A 64 -12.61 14.16 9.62
N GLY A 65 -13.86 13.70 9.76
CA GLY A 65 -14.17 12.36 10.27
C GLY A 65 -14.19 11.31 9.16
N GLY A 66 -13.76 10.08 9.48
CA GLY A 66 -13.88 8.90 8.62
C GLY A 66 -12.75 8.73 7.61
N ASN A 67 -11.68 8.06 8.01
CA ASN A 67 -10.61 7.64 7.10
C ASN A 67 -10.75 6.15 6.82
N THR A 68 -10.51 5.72 5.59
CA THR A 68 -10.73 4.32 5.18
C THR A 68 -9.88 4.03 3.98
N THR A 69 -8.92 3.12 4.12
CA THR A 69 -8.23 2.56 2.95
C THR A 69 -8.82 1.20 2.62
N ILE A 70 -9.51 1.12 1.47
CA ILE A 70 -10.13 -0.13 1.00
C ILE A 70 -9.27 -0.67 -0.13
N ALA A 71 -8.91 -1.95 -0.06
CA ALA A 71 -8.02 -2.55 -1.03
C ALA A 71 -8.43 -3.95 -1.46
N VAL A 72 -7.95 -4.32 -2.64
CA VAL A 72 -8.05 -5.66 -3.22
C VAL A 72 -6.63 -6.15 -3.49
N ILE A 73 -6.34 -7.39 -3.09
CA ILE A 73 -5.14 -8.14 -3.48
C ILE A 73 -5.59 -9.34 -4.31
N ALA A 74 -5.00 -9.52 -5.48
CA ALA A 74 -5.40 -10.55 -6.43
C ALA A 74 -4.21 -11.34 -6.94
N THR A 75 -4.39 -12.65 -7.12
CA THR A 75 -3.41 -13.54 -7.77
C THR A 75 -4.09 -14.50 -8.74
N ASP A 76 -3.32 -15.04 -9.68
CA ASP A 76 -3.73 -16.13 -10.56
C ASP A 76 -3.35 -17.53 -10.04
N ALA A 77 -2.65 -17.62 -8.90
CA ALA A 77 -2.39 -18.88 -8.19
C ALA A 77 -3.69 -19.58 -7.78
N VAL A 78 -3.64 -20.91 -7.64
CA VAL A 78 -4.73 -21.70 -7.07
C VAL A 78 -4.62 -21.63 -5.54
N LEU A 79 -5.57 -20.94 -4.90
CA LEU A 79 -5.61 -20.80 -3.44
C LEU A 79 -6.92 -21.35 -2.85
N THR A 80 -6.80 -22.03 -1.71
CA THR A 80 -7.96 -22.33 -0.85
C THR A 80 -8.50 -21.05 -0.21
N LYS A 81 -9.72 -21.08 0.34
CA LYS A 81 -10.28 -19.95 1.09
C LYS A 81 -9.41 -19.55 2.29
N ALA A 82 -8.78 -20.51 2.95
CA ALA A 82 -7.87 -20.25 4.07
C ALA A 82 -6.57 -19.57 3.60
N ALA A 83 -5.99 -20.02 2.48
CA ALA A 83 -4.81 -19.39 1.88
C ALA A 83 -5.13 -17.98 1.35
N ALA A 84 -6.30 -17.76 0.75
CA ALA A 84 -6.76 -16.44 0.35
C ALA A 84 -6.95 -15.49 1.56
N LYS A 85 -7.47 -16.00 2.69
CA LYS A 85 -7.53 -15.23 3.94
C LYS A 85 -6.12 -14.85 4.44
N ARG A 86 -5.16 -15.77 4.35
CA ARG A 86 -3.75 -15.48 4.68
C ARG A 86 -3.18 -14.41 3.76
N LEU A 87 -3.47 -14.47 2.45
CA LEU A 87 -3.05 -13.46 1.47
C LEU A 87 -3.60 -12.07 1.84
N ALA A 88 -4.87 -11.97 2.23
CA ALA A 88 -5.45 -10.71 2.70
C ALA A 88 -4.72 -10.17 3.93
N ILE A 89 -4.43 -11.03 4.91
CA ILE A 89 -3.67 -10.66 6.12
C ILE A 89 -2.28 -10.13 5.74
N SER A 90 -1.55 -10.83 4.87
CA SER A 90 -0.20 -10.41 4.46
C SER A 90 -0.20 -9.10 3.66
N ALA A 91 -1.28 -8.79 2.93
CA ALA A 91 -1.40 -7.52 2.24
C ALA A 91 -1.54 -6.33 3.20
N HIS A 92 -2.07 -6.51 4.43
CA HIS A 92 -2.07 -5.46 5.45
C HIS A 92 -0.65 -5.03 5.87
N ASP A 93 0.37 -5.88 5.73
CA ASP A 93 1.76 -5.48 5.96
C ASP A 93 2.20 -4.37 4.99
N GLY A 94 1.58 -4.31 3.81
CA GLY A 94 1.80 -3.23 2.85
C GLY A 94 1.28 -1.88 3.32
N PHE A 95 0.22 -1.85 4.13
CA PHE A 95 -0.28 -0.61 4.73
C PHE A 95 0.78 -0.05 5.67
N VAL A 96 1.36 -0.87 6.54
CA VAL A 96 2.40 -0.46 7.49
C VAL A 96 3.67 0.01 6.78
N ARG A 97 3.98 -0.56 5.61
CA ARG A 97 5.14 -0.17 4.79
C ARG A 97 4.91 1.10 3.97
N ALA A 98 3.67 1.51 3.75
CA ALA A 98 3.33 2.68 2.92
C ALA A 98 2.76 3.85 3.73
N ILE A 99 2.23 3.61 4.93
CA ILE A 99 1.47 4.59 5.70
C ILE A 99 2.00 4.62 7.13
N TRP A 100 2.33 5.81 7.63
CA TRP A 100 2.72 6.03 9.02
C TRP A 100 1.90 7.15 9.68
N PRO A 101 1.13 6.87 10.76
CA PRO A 101 0.69 5.55 11.22
C PRO A 101 -0.52 5.01 10.43
N THR A 102 -0.79 3.70 10.52
CA THR A 102 -1.94 3.02 9.88
C THR A 102 -2.67 2.12 10.89
N HIS A 103 -3.83 1.57 10.53
CA HIS A 103 -4.65 0.73 11.41
C HIS A 103 -5.04 1.42 12.72
N THR A 104 -5.23 2.74 12.67
CA THR A 104 -5.68 3.50 13.83
C THR A 104 -7.17 3.23 14.08
N PRO A 105 -7.70 3.55 15.28
CA PRO A 105 -9.15 3.47 15.52
C PRO A 105 -10.00 4.37 14.61
N ALA A 106 -9.38 5.33 13.90
CA ALA A 106 -10.03 6.19 12.93
C ALA A 106 -10.02 5.63 11.50
N ASP A 107 -9.31 4.52 11.26
CA ASP A 107 -9.20 3.88 9.96
C ASP A 107 -10.19 2.71 9.82
N GLY A 108 -10.91 2.68 8.71
CA GLY A 108 -11.73 1.55 8.25
C GLY A 108 -10.95 0.60 7.33
N ASP A 109 -9.70 0.28 7.63
CA ASP A 109 -8.82 -0.47 6.73
C ASP A 109 -9.37 -1.88 6.42
N LEU A 110 -9.55 -2.18 5.13
CA LEU A 110 -10.18 -3.42 4.67
C LEU A 110 -9.49 -3.97 3.42
N VAL A 111 -9.12 -5.25 3.45
CA VAL A 111 -8.55 -5.97 2.31
C VAL A 111 -9.43 -7.14 1.87
N PHE A 112 -9.77 -7.17 0.59
CA PHE A 112 -10.35 -8.35 -0.07
C PHE A 112 -9.26 -9.11 -0.85
N ALA A 113 -9.18 -10.42 -0.65
CA ALA A 113 -8.28 -11.28 -1.43
C ALA A 113 -9.04 -12.08 -2.50
N LEU A 114 -8.48 -12.13 -3.70
CA LEU A 114 -8.98 -12.86 -4.85
C LEU A 114 -7.90 -13.80 -5.39
N ALA A 115 -8.28 -15.04 -5.70
CA ALA A 115 -7.44 -15.99 -6.38
C ALA A 115 -8.22 -16.55 -7.56
N THR A 116 -7.78 -16.26 -8.79
CA THR A 116 -8.53 -16.66 -9.99
C THR A 116 -8.27 -18.10 -10.39
N GLY A 117 -7.18 -18.71 -9.91
CA GLY A 117 -6.76 -20.07 -10.26
C GLY A 117 -6.34 -20.26 -11.72
N ARG A 118 -6.26 -19.19 -12.51
CA ARG A 118 -6.01 -19.26 -13.96
C ARG A 118 -4.62 -19.75 -14.34
N SER A 119 -3.64 -19.63 -13.45
CA SER A 119 -2.30 -20.18 -13.66
C SER A 119 -2.28 -21.71 -13.60
N GLY A 120 -3.23 -22.34 -12.91
CA GLY A 120 -3.19 -23.77 -12.57
C GLY A 120 -2.10 -24.14 -11.56
N ILE A 121 -1.36 -23.16 -11.02
CA ILE A 121 -0.23 -23.39 -10.12
C ILE A 121 -0.72 -23.42 -8.67
N GLU A 122 -0.52 -24.57 -8.03
CA GLU A 122 -0.56 -24.70 -6.58
C GLU A 122 0.84 -24.46 -6.02
N LEU A 123 0.98 -23.53 -5.09
CA LEU A 123 2.27 -23.12 -4.56
C LEU A 123 2.80 -24.12 -3.53
N ALA A 124 4.08 -24.51 -3.69
CA ALA A 124 4.78 -25.22 -2.63
C ALA A 124 4.93 -24.29 -1.39
N PRO A 125 5.20 -24.84 -0.19
CA PRO A 125 5.30 -24.04 1.03
C PRO A 125 6.28 -22.87 0.95
N ASN A 126 7.42 -23.04 0.26
CA ASN A 126 8.40 -21.96 0.08
C ASN A 126 7.87 -20.87 -0.88
N ASP A 127 7.32 -21.24 -2.03
CA ASP A 127 6.77 -20.26 -2.98
C ASP A 127 5.56 -19.50 -2.40
N ALA A 128 4.83 -20.13 -1.47
CA ALA A 128 3.76 -19.47 -0.74
C ALA A 128 4.28 -18.37 0.19
N ILE A 129 5.46 -18.54 0.81
CA ILE A 129 6.13 -17.50 1.59
C ILE A 129 6.42 -16.29 0.70
N ASP A 130 6.94 -16.54 -0.51
CA ASP A 130 7.24 -15.48 -1.47
C ASP A 130 5.99 -14.75 -1.92
N LEU A 131 4.89 -15.47 -2.20
CA LEU A 131 3.59 -14.86 -2.51
C LEU A 131 3.13 -13.92 -1.39
N TYR A 132 3.19 -14.35 -0.13
CA TYR A 132 2.73 -13.55 1.00
C TYR A 132 3.65 -12.34 1.26
N ALA A 133 4.96 -12.49 1.14
CA ALA A 133 5.90 -11.37 1.22
C ALA A 133 5.67 -10.35 0.10
N ALA A 134 5.46 -10.84 -1.13
CA ALA A 134 5.14 -10.04 -2.30
C ALA A 134 3.78 -9.35 -2.18
N ALA A 135 2.81 -9.92 -1.46
CA ALA A 135 1.52 -9.27 -1.21
C ALA A 135 1.69 -7.96 -0.45
N GLY A 136 2.50 -7.95 0.60
CA GLY A 136 2.82 -6.73 1.35
C GLY A 136 3.54 -5.69 0.49
N ALA A 137 4.54 -6.09 -0.31
CA ALA A 137 5.24 -5.19 -1.24
C ALA A 137 4.32 -4.65 -2.35
N THR A 138 3.45 -5.50 -2.91
CA THR A 138 2.54 -5.11 -3.99
C THR A 138 1.48 -4.13 -3.47
N MET A 139 0.97 -4.34 -2.26
CA MET A 139 0.03 -3.44 -1.62
C MET A 139 0.66 -2.09 -1.28
N SER A 140 1.89 -2.06 -0.75
CA SER A 140 2.57 -0.80 -0.42
C SER A 140 2.81 0.09 -1.66
N ARG A 141 3.17 -0.55 -2.78
CA ARG A 141 3.27 0.09 -4.09
C ARG A 141 1.93 0.63 -4.57
N ALA A 142 0.86 -0.17 -4.51
CA ALA A 142 -0.47 0.26 -4.94
C ALA A 142 -0.96 1.51 -4.18
N ILE A 143 -0.72 1.56 -2.86
CA ILE A 143 -1.06 2.73 -2.03
C ILE A 143 -0.26 3.96 -2.49
N SER A 144 1.06 3.83 -2.64
CA SER A 144 1.92 4.97 -3.03
C SER A 144 1.63 5.45 -4.44
N ARG A 145 1.36 4.53 -5.38
CA ARG A 145 0.89 4.87 -6.73
C ARG A 145 -0.43 5.61 -6.72
N GLY A 146 -1.36 5.24 -5.84
CA GLY A 146 -2.64 5.95 -5.67
C GLY A 146 -2.45 7.42 -5.29
N VAL A 147 -1.51 7.70 -4.37
CA VAL A 147 -1.19 9.07 -3.96
C VAL A 147 -0.40 9.83 -5.04
N PHE A 148 0.56 9.16 -5.68
CA PHE A 148 1.36 9.73 -6.76
C PHE A 148 0.52 10.12 -7.98
N ALA A 149 -0.42 9.27 -8.38
CA ALA A 149 -1.27 9.47 -9.56
C ALA A 149 -2.45 10.43 -9.32
N ALA A 150 -2.66 10.89 -8.08
CA ALA A 150 -3.73 11.84 -7.76
C ALA A 150 -3.51 13.17 -8.49
N THR A 151 -4.58 13.69 -9.09
CA THR A 151 -4.63 15.00 -9.75
C THR A 151 -5.49 15.96 -8.93
N PRO A 152 -5.17 17.26 -8.89
CA PRO A 152 -5.93 18.21 -8.10
C PRO A 152 -7.36 18.36 -8.64
N ALA A 153 -8.32 18.54 -7.72
CA ALA A 153 -9.71 18.83 -8.02
C ALA A 153 -10.20 20.07 -7.24
N GLU A 154 -11.24 20.72 -7.76
CA GLU A 154 -11.89 21.83 -7.05
C GLU A 154 -12.46 21.33 -5.72
N GLY A 155 -12.13 22.03 -4.63
CA GLY A 155 -12.56 21.66 -3.28
C GLY A 155 -11.67 20.66 -2.55
N ASP A 156 -10.52 20.27 -3.12
CA ASP A 156 -9.54 19.45 -2.42
C ASP A 156 -9.07 20.11 -1.10
N LEU A 157 -9.16 19.36 -0.01
CA LEU A 157 -8.74 19.82 1.32
C LEU A 157 -7.21 19.76 1.50
N PHE A 158 -6.53 18.92 0.73
CA PHE A 158 -5.10 18.70 0.82
C PHE A 158 -4.45 18.79 -0.57
N PRO A 159 -3.22 19.32 -0.68
CA PRO A 159 -2.50 19.32 -1.94
C PRO A 159 -2.15 17.89 -2.37
N VAL A 160 -2.26 17.64 -3.68
CA VAL A 160 -1.77 16.39 -4.26
C VAL A 160 -0.25 16.33 -4.23
N TRP A 161 0.30 15.13 -4.33
CA TRP A 161 1.75 14.93 -4.30
C TRP A 161 2.49 15.69 -5.42
N SER A 162 1.89 15.79 -6.61
CA SER A 162 2.48 16.43 -7.79
C SER A 162 2.58 17.96 -7.69
N SER A 163 1.91 18.58 -6.73
CA SER A 163 1.97 20.03 -6.48
C SER A 163 2.90 20.41 -5.33
N ARG A 164 3.71 19.47 -4.83
CA ARG A 164 4.68 19.68 -3.74
C ARG A 164 6.10 19.93 -4.25
#